data_AF-A0A496XDC6-F1
#
_entry.id   AF-A0A496XDC6-F1
#
_cell.length_a   1.000
_cell.length_b   1.000
_cell.length_c   1.000
_cell.angle_alpha   90.00
_cell.angle_beta   90.00
_cell.angle_gamma   90.00
#
_symmetry.space_group_name_H-M   'P 1'
#
loop_
_entity.id
_entity.type
_entity.pdbx_description
1 polymer ?
#
loop_
_entity_poly.entity_id
_entity_poly.type
_entity_poly.pdbx_seq_one_letter_code
_entity_poly.pdbx_strand_id
1 'polypeptide(L)'
;MTLPSKITAGDTLSFTEIVPDYNPEDGWALSYALVNSVVQIVISSTDNGDSSHLIEESASTTSTWLSGFFRWQSYVTKGAARHTVARG
;
A
#
# COMPACT_ATOMS: atom_id res chain seq x y z
N MET A 1 -8.83 -4.09 -6.30
CA MET A 1 -8.48 -3.85 -4.89
C MET A 1 -8.11 -5.15 -4.22
N THR A 2 -6.81 -5.38 -4.06
CA THR A 2 -6.20 -6.65 -3.67
C THR A 2 -5.58 -6.63 -2.27
N LEU A 3 -5.65 -5.51 -1.54
CA LEU A 3 -5.19 -5.42 -0.16
C LEU A 3 -5.86 -6.50 0.71
N PRO A 4 -5.10 -7.40 1.37
CA PRO A 4 -5.66 -8.41 2.25
C PRO A 4 -6.40 -7.78 3.44
N SER A 5 -7.58 -8.31 3.77
CA SER A 5 -8.37 -7.85 4.94
C SER A 5 -7.76 -8.24 6.29
N LYS A 6 -6.74 -9.11 6.27
CA LYS A 6 -5.99 -9.54 7.45
C LYS A 6 -4.52 -9.71 7.08
N ILE A 7 -3.65 -9.16 7.91
CA ILE A 7 -2.21 -9.27 7.80
C ILE A 7 -1.70 -9.80 9.13
N THR A 8 -0.91 -10.87 9.09
CA THR A 8 -0.28 -11.44 10.28
C THR A 8 1.07 -10.78 10.48
N ALA A 9 1.33 -10.28 11.68
CA ALA A 9 2.65 -9.73 12.01
C ALA A 9 3.72 -10.83 11.88
N GLY A 10 4.77 -10.57 11.10
CA GLY A 10 5.84 -11.53 10.83
C GLY A 10 5.69 -12.28 9.50
N ASP A 11 4.59 -12.11 8.78
CA ASP A 11 4.44 -12.65 7.43
C ASP A 11 4.91 -11.63 6.38
N THR A 12 5.48 -12.12 5.28
CA THR A 12 5.74 -11.28 4.10
C THR A 12 4.41 -10.90 3.45
N LEU A 13 4.18 -9.60 3.26
CA LEU A 13 3.03 -9.09 2.52
C LEU A 13 3.49 -8.79 1.10
N SER A 14 2.94 -9.47 0.11
CA SER A 14 3.26 -9.23 -1.30
C SER A 14 1.99 -9.34 -2.15
N PHE A 15 1.67 -8.27 -2.87
CA PHE A 15 0.57 -8.25 -3.84
C PHE A 15 0.79 -7.18 -4.90
N THR A 16 0.15 -7.34 -6.04
CA THR A 16 0.11 -6.31 -7.09
C THR A 16 -1.26 -5.67 -7.17
N GLU A 17 -1.31 -4.39 -7.51
CA GLU A 17 -2.54 -3.64 -7.75
C GLU A 17 -2.41 -2.87 -9.07
N ILE A 18 -3.41 -3.00 -9.92
CA ILE A 18 -3.54 -2.21 -11.14
C ILE A 18 -4.49 -1.05 -10.83
N VAL A 19 -4.01 0.17 -11.01
CA VAL A 19 -4.81 1.38 -10.88
C VAL A 19 -4.91 2.02 -12.28
N PRO A 20 -6.04 1.86 -12.99
CA PRO A 20 -6.23 2.46 -14.30
C PRO A 20 -5.93 3.97 -14.27
N ASP A 21 -5.30 4.48 -15.32
CA ASP A 21 -4.89 5.88 -15.49
C ASP A 21 -3.73 6.37 -14.60
N TYR A 22 -3.23 5.52 -13.68
CA TYR A 22 -2.18 5.87 -12.73
C TYR A 22 -1.05 4.85 -12.73
N ASN A 23 -0.47 4.56 -13.89
CA ASN A 23 0.56 3.53 -14.02
C ASN A 23 1.89 3.94 -13.37
N PRO A 24 2.64 2.99 -12.79
CA PRO A 24 3.95 3.26 -12.20
C PRO A 24 4.98 3.73 -13.24
N GLU A 25 4.92 3.22 -14.47
CA GLU A 25 5.77 3.63 -15.59
C GLU A 25 5.59 5.11 -15.96
N ASP A 26 4.40 5.67 -15.72
CA ASP A 26 4.12 7.09 -15.90
C ASP A 26 4.63 7.94 -14.71
N GLY A 27 5.29 7.34 -13.73
CA GLY A 27 5.83 7.99 -12.53
C GLY A 27 4.80 8.17 -11.40
N TRP A 28 3.71 7.41 -11.41
CA TRP A 28 2.78 7.36 -10.29
C TRP A 28 3.26 6.37 -9.23
N ALA A 29 3.25 6.80 -7.96
CA ALA A 29 3.50 5.91 -6.83
C ALA A 29 2.21 5.69 -6.06
N LEU A 30 1.80 4.43 -5.88
CA LEU A 30 0.67 4.06 -5.03
C LEU A 30 1.16 3.91 -3.58
N SER A 31 0.36 4.38 -2.63
CA SER A 31 0.62 4.19 -1.21
C SER A 31 -0.65 3.80 -0.48
N TYR A 32 -0.51 2.96 0.55
CA TYR A 32 -1.55 2.61 1.49
C TYR A 32 -1.19 3.19 2.85
N ALA A 33 -2.07 4.02 3.41
CA ALA A 33 -1.99 4.48 4.79
C ALA A 33 -2.98 3.67 5.64
N LEU A 34 -2.47 2.87 6.58
CA LEU A 34 -3.24 2.16 7.58
C LEU A 34 -3.13 2.94 8.89
N VAL A 35 -4.26 3.36 9.45
CA VAL A 35 -4.32 4.22 10.63
C VAL A 35 -5.23 3.58 11.67
N ASN A 36 -4.73 3.49 12.89
CA ASN A 36 -5.55 3.24 14.08
C ASN A 36 -5.35 4.38 15.09
N SER A 37 -5.88 4.25 16.31
CA SER A 37 -5.78 5.30 17.33
C SER A 37 -4.38 5.52 17.90
N VAL A 38 -3.42 4.64 17.58
CA VAL A 38 -2.07 4.59 18.19
C VAL A 38 -0.98 4.83 17.16
N VAL A 39 -1.10 4.23 15.98
CA VAL A 39 -0.05 4.21 14.95
C VAL A 39 -0.63 4.43 13.55
N GLN A 40 0.20 5.01 12.70
CA GLN A 40 0.02 5.07 11.26
C GLN A 40 1.13 4.27 10.59
N ILE A 41 0.75 3.37 9.70
CA ILE A 41 1.63 2.58 8.86
C ILE A 41 1.43 3.07 7.43
N VAL A 42 2.51 3.39 6.72
CA VAL A 42 2.46 3.77 5.31
C VAL A 42 3.26 2.75 4.52
N ILE A 43 2.60 2.12 3.56
CA ILE A 43 3.16 1.13 2.64
C ILE A 43 3.23 1.81 1.27
N SER A 44 4.36 1.70 0.59
CA SER A 44 4.55 2.29 -0.74
C SER A 44 4.75 1.20 -1.78
N SER A 45 4.19 1.39 -2.97
CA SER A 45 4.43 0.51 -4.10
C SER A 45 5.76 0.80 -4.77
N THR A 46 6.30 -0.20 -5.45
CA THR A 46 7.38 -0.07 -6.41
C THR A 46 6.89 -0.40 -7.83
N ASP A 47 7.62 0.09 -8.83
CA ASP A 47 7.47 -0.34 -10.21
C ASP A 47 8.25 -1.65 -10.41
N ASN A 48 7.56 -2.70 -10.86
CA ASN A 48 8.15 -4.00 -11.18
C ASN A 48 8.24 -4.24 -12.71
N GLY A 49 7.89 -3.24 -13.54
CA GLY A 49 8.00 -3.29 -15.00
C GLY A 49 6.88 -4.06 -15.71
N ASP A 50 5.75 -4.33 -15.04
CA ASP A 50 4.57 -4.98 -15.64
C ASP A 50 3.33 -4.06 -15.68
N SER A 51 3.54 -2.76 -15.57
CA SER A 51 2.51 -1.72 -15.45
C SER A 51 1.58 -1.86 -14.23
N SER A 52 1.95 -2.67 -13.23
CA SER A 52 1.24 -2.78 -11.95
C SER A 52 2.06 -2.26 -10.78
N HIS A 53 1.37 -1.78 -9.74
CA HIS A 53 2.00 -1.39 -8.50
C HIS A 53 2.33 -2.65 -7.70
N LEU A 54 3.61 -2.94 -7.51
CA LEU A 54 4.05 -4.00 -6.61
C LEU A 54 4.11 -3.46 -5.18
N ILE A 55 3.36 -4.10 -4.27
CA ILE A 55 3.45 -3.85 -2.85
C ILE A 55 4.19 -5.03 -2.24
N GLU A 56 5.33 -4.77 -1.61
CA GLU A 56 6.10 -5.80 -0.92
C GLU A 56 6.64 -5.26 0.41
N GLU A 57 6.21 -5.88 1.51
CA GLU A 57 6.71 -5.61 2.85
C GLU A 57 7.30 -6.88 3.43
N SER A 58 8.55 -6.78 3.91
CA SER A 58 9.26 -7.90 4.49
C SER A 58 8.61 -8.39 5.79
N ALA A 59 8.77 -9.70 6.07
CA ALA A 59 8.42 -10.29 7.36
C ALA A 59 9.00 -9.52 8.56
N SER A 60 10.22 -8.99 8.46
CA SER A 60 10.81 -8.16 9.51
C SER A 60 10.06 -6.85 9.71
N THR A 61 9.60 -6.19 8.64
CA THR A 61 8.82 -4.96 8.75
C THR A 61 7.45 -5.25 9.37
N THR A 62 6.72 -6.23 8.85
CA THR A 62 5.36 -6.56 9.32
C THR A 62 5.37 -7.10 10.76
N SER A 63 6.46 -7.71 11.22
CA SER A 63 6.61 -8.16 12.62
C SER A 63 6.52 -7.02 13.63
N THR A 64 6.81 -5.78 13.21
CA THR A 64 6.73 -4.58 14.06
C THR A 64 5.32 -3.99 14.12
N TRP A 65 4.40 -4.46 13.27
CA TRP A 65 3.06 -3.90 13.19
C TRP A 65 2.21 -4.35 14.37
N LEU A 66 1.67 -3.37 15.09
CA LEU A 66 0.76 -3.63 16.20
C LEU A 66 -0.51 -4.33 15.69
N SER A 67 -0.94 -5.35 16.42
CA SER A 67 -2.22 -6.00 16.14
C SER A 67 -3.38 -5.06 16.46
N GLY A 68 -4.44 -5.12 15.66
CA GLY A 68 -5.64 -4.32 15.87
C GLY A 68 -6.42 -4.07 14.59
N PHE A 69 -7.50 -3.31 14.72
CA PHE A 69 -8.28 -2.84 13.59
C PHE A 69 -7.68 -1.54 13.07
N PHE A 70 -7.49 -1.49 11.76
CA PHE A 70 -7.00 -0.32 11.05
C PHE A 70 -8.06 0.16 10.07
N ARG A 71 -8.25 1.46 10.00
CA ARG A 71 -8.83 2.11 8.82
C ARG A 71 -7.74 2.32 7.81
N TRP A 72 -8.05 2.27 6.54
CA TRP A 72 -7.04 2.38 5.52
C TRP A 72 -7.48 3.28 4.37
N GLN A 73 -6.50 3.89 3.72
CA GLN A 73 -6.69 4.68 2.51
C GLN A 73 -5.57 4.38 1.52
N SER A 74 -5.92 4.11 0.27
CA SER A 74 -4.95 4.07 -0.82
C SER A 74 -5.00 5.36 -1.64
N TYR A 75 -3.83 5.85 -2.03
CA TYR A 75 -3.70 7.05 -2.83
C TYR A 75 -2.48 6.97 -3.72
N VAL A 76 -2.58 7.57 -4.91
CA VAL A 76 -1.47 7.69 -5.85
C VAL A 76 -0.90 9.10 -5.81
N THR A 77 0.41 9.21 -5.97
CA THR A 77 1.13 10.49 -6.03
C THR A 77 2.04 10.58 -7.22
N LYS A 78 2.10 11.76 -7.85
CA LYS A 78 3.07 12.11 -8.89
C LYS A 78 3.42 13.60 -8.76
N GLY A 79 4.65 13.89 -8.33
CA GLY A 79 5.05 15.26 -7.99
C GLY A 79 4.16 15.84 -6.88
N ALA A 80 3.48 16.96 -7.14
CA ALA A 80 2.55 17.59 -6.21
C ALA A 80 1.10 17.04 -6.31
N ALA A 81 0.80 16.21 -7.30
CA ALA A 81 -0.53 15.62 -7.48
C ALA A 81 -0.73 14.44 -6.53
N ARG A 82 -1.90 14.38 -5.90
CA ARG A 82 -2.33 13.27 -5.03
C ARG A 82 -3.79 12.95 -5.29
N HIS A 83 -4.09 11.70 -5.61
CA HIS A 83 -5.45 11.21 -5.82
C HIS A 83 -5.74 10.03 -4.90
N THR A 84 -6.82 10.11 -4.13
CA THR A 84 -7.31 8.97 -3.34
C THR A 84 -8.00 8.00 -4.28
N VAL A 85 -7.55 6.74 -4.30
CA VAL A 85 -8.09 5.70 -5.19
C VAL A 85 -9.03 4.77 -4.45
N ALA A 86 -8.82 4.54 -3.14
CA ALA A 86 -9.79 3.85 -2.30
C ALA A 86 -9.60 4.10 -0.79
N ARG A 87 -10.55 3.60 0.00
CA ARG A 87 -10.58 3.69 1.46
C ARG A 87 -11.43 2.59 2.09
N GLY A 88 -11.17 2.25 3.35
CA GLY A 88 -11.94 1.28 4.15
C GLY A 88 -11.69 1.35 5.65
#